data_AF-A0A3D5CD90-F1
#
_entry.id   AF-A0A3D5CD90-F1
#
_cell.length_a   1.000
_cell.length_b   1.000
_cell.length_c   1.000
_cell.angle_alpha   90.00
_cell.angle_beta   90.00
_cell.angle_gamma   90.00
#
_symmetry.space_group_name_H-M   'P 1'
#
loop_
_entity.id
_entity.type
_entity.pdbx_description
1 polymer ?
#
loop_
_entity_poly.entity_id
_entity_poly.type
_entity_poly.pdbx_seq_one_letter_code
_entity_poly.pdbx_strand_id
1 'polypeptide(L)'
;EFAALAILGGAVITLMTRMQTGTESVPAKIAAAVAGGFVLAGFQLFHSILDSLFAFGAIISGAPITYLDWLLWFLPVLLLNLAGGVLLVTLLRIVRTGELFELRRRKNAGRA
;
A
#
# COMPACT_ATOMS: atom_id res chain seq x y z
N GLU A 1 16.54 -5.91 -3.48
CA GLU A 1 15.78 -5.74 -2.22
C GLU A 1 15.02 -4.42 -2.17
N PHE A 2 15.69 -3.27 -2.25
CA PHE A 2 15.08 -1.92 -2.22
C PHE A 2 13.75 -1.79 -3.00
N ALA A 3 13.77 -2.17 -4.28
CA ALA A 3 12.59 -2.06 -5.13
C ALA A 3 11.42 -2.93 -4.65
N ALA A 4 11.70 -4.14 -4.18
CA ALA A 4 10.67 -5.05 -3.67
C ALA A 4 10.04 -4.50 -2.39
N LEU A 5 10.86 -4.01 -1.45
CA LEU A 5 10.37 -3.41 -0.20
C LEU A 5 9.50 -2.18 -0.45
N ALA A 6 9.90 -1.31 -1.38
CA ALA A 6 9.11 -0.12 -1.74
C ALA A 6 7.82 -0.46 -2.50
N ILE A 7 7.84 -1.44 -3.41
CA ILE A 7 6.62 -1.90 -4.09
C ILE A 7 5.66 -2.51 -3.07
N LEU A 8 6.15 -3.37 -2.18
CA LEU A 8 5.34 -3.98 -1.13
C LEU A 8 4.79 -2.93 -0.15
N GLY A 9 5.60 -1.93 0.25
CA GLY A 9 5.12 -0.84 1.10
C GLY A 9 3.95 -0.08 0.48
N GLY A 10 4.02 0.20 -0.83
CA GLY A 10 2.92 0.82 -1.58
C GLY A 10 1.67 -0.06 -1.66
N ALA A 11 1.85 -1.35 -1.93
CA ALA A 11 0.76 -2.32 -1.98
C ALA A 11 0.04 -2.44 -0.62
N VAL A 12 0.81 -2.58 0.47
CA VAL A 12 0.27 -2.72 1.84
C VAL A 12 -0.52 -1.48 2.27
N ILE A 13 0.02 -0.27 2.07
CA ILE A 13 -0.71 0.96 2.41
C ILE A 13 -1.97 1.14 1.54
N THR A 14 -1.90 0.79 0.26
CA THR A 14 -3.08 0.83 -0.62
C THR A 14 -4.14 -0.17 -0.18
N LEU A 15 -3.74 -1.38 0.23
CA LEU A 15 -4.67 -2.37 0.78
C LEU A 15 -5.32 -1.88 2.08
N MET A 16 -4.51 -1.36 3.01
CA MET A 16 -4.98 -0.83 4.29
C MET A 16 -6.03 0.26 4.08
N THR A 17 -5.75 1.24 3.21
CA THR A 17 -6.71 2.31 2.91
C THR A 17 -7.96 1.78 2.21
N ARG A 18 -7.85 0.75 1.35
CA ARG A 18 -9.00 0.05 0.77
C ARG A 18 -9.85 -0.70 1.80
N MET A 19 -9.22 -1.31 2.80
CA MET A 19 -9.92 -1.98 3.91
C MET A 19 -10.66 -0.95 4.77
N GLN A 20 -10.01 0.17 5.09
CA GLN A 20 -10.60 1.25 5.88
C GLN A 20 -11.76 1.95 5.17
N THR A 21 -11.63 2.21 3.86
CA THR A 21 -12.70 2.81 3.05
C THR A 21 -13.79 1.82 2.68
N GLY A 22 -13.55 0.51 2.83
CA GLY A 22 -14.50 -0.56 2.53
C GLY A 22 -15.45 -0.94 3.68
N THR A 23 -15.38 -0.24 4.82
CA THR A 23 -16.20 -0.53 6.00
C THR A 23 -16.61 0.75 6.72
N GLU A 24 -17.78 0.75 7.37
CA GLU A 24 -18.22 1.84 8.25
C GLU A 24 -17.86 1.60 9.72
N SER A 25 -17.45 0.37 10.08
CA SER A 25 -17.09 0.01 11.45
C SER A 25 -15.77 0.65 11.88
N VAL A 26 -15.81 1.55 12.86
CA VAL A 26 -14.62 2.18 13.44
C VAL A 26 -13.63 1.13 13.99
N PRO A 27 -14.05 0.11 14.76
CA PRO A 27 -13.15 -0.97 15.18
C PRO A 27 -12.46 -1.68 14.00
N ALA A 28 -13.17 -1.91 12.89
CA ALA A 28 -12.56 -2.54 11.71
C ALA A 28 -11.51 -1.63 11.04
N LYS A 29 -11.77 -0.31 10.98
CA LYS A 29 -10.79 0.68 10.48
C LYS A 29 -9.53 0.72 11.35
N ILE A 30 -9.68 0.64 12.68
CA ILE A 30 -8.57 0.57 13.63
C ILE A 30 -7.80 -0.74 13.44
N ALA A 31 -8.49 -1.88 13.35
CA ALA A 31 -7.84 -3.17 13.13
C ALA A 31 -7.03 -3.17 11.81
N ALA A 32 -7.58 -2.61 10.74
CA ALA A 32 -6.86 -2.43 9.48
C ALA A 32 -5.62 -1.53 9.65
N ALA A 33 -5.74 -0.42 10.38
CA ALA A 33 -4.61 0.48 10.66
C ALA A 33 -3.49 -0.23 11.44
N VAL A 34 -3.84 -0.95 12.51
CA VAL A 34 -2.89 -1.67 13.35
C VAL A 34 -2.21 -2.78 12.56
N ALA A 35 -2.97 -3.58 11.81
CA ALA A 35 -2.40 -4.65 10.99
C ALA A 35 -1.51 -4.09 9.87
N GLY A 36 -1.96 -3.07 9.15
CA GLY A 36 -1.19 -2.42 8.09
C GLY A 36 0.10 -1.78 8.62
N GLY A 37 0.01 -1.06 9.74
CA GLY A 37 1.15 -0.47 10.43
C GLY A 37 2.14 -1.51 10.96
N PHE A 38 1.64 -2.61 11.55
CA PHE A 38 2.46 -3.73 11.99
C PHE A 38 3.23 -4.37 10.83
N VAL A 39 2.56 -4.63 9.70
CA VAL A 39 3.24 -5.18 8.52
C VAL A 39 4.27 -4.21 7.98
N LEU A 40 3.93 -2.92 7.90
CA LEU A 40 4.83 -1.90 7.38
C LEU A 40 6.08 -1.76 8.25
N ALA A 41 5.93 -1.61 9.56
CA ALA A 41 7.05 -1.41 10.49
C ALA A 41 7.79 -2.72 10.79
N GLY A 42 7.07 -3.81 11.03
CA GLY A 42 7.63 -5.11 11.43
C GLY A 42 8.46 -5.78 10.33
N PHE A 43 8.10 -5.57 9.06
CA PHE A 43 8.89 -6.03 7.92
C PHE A 43 9.78 -4.94 7.32
N GLN A 44 9.84 -3.76 7.95
CA GLN A 44 10.66 -2.62 7.52
C GLN A 44 10.44 -2.26 6.04
N LEU A 45 9.17 -2.25 5.62
CA LEU A 45 8.81 -1.91 4.25
C LEU A 45 9.01 -0.41 4.02
N PHE A 46 9.56 -0.04 2.87
CA PHE A 46 9.75 1.38 2.55
C PHE A 46 8.43 2.05 2.21
N HIS A 47 8.03 3.00 3.04
CA HIS A 47 6.88 3.86 2.83
C HIS A 47 7.31 5.31 2.82
N SER A 48 7.25 5.90 1.61
CA SER A 48 7.70 7.25 1.31
C SER A 48 7.25 8.29 2.34
N ILE A 49 6.01 8.25 2.84
CA ILE A 49 5.52 9.23 3.82
C ILE A 49 6.02 8.96 5.24
N LEU A 50 5.83 7.74 5.77
CA LEU A 50 6.28 7.41 7.13
C LEU A 50 7.80 7.58 7.30
N ASP A 51 8.57 7.09 6.34
CA ASP A 51 10.03 7.20 6.38
C ASP A 51 10.49 8.65 6.21
N SER A 52 9.71 9.49 5.50
CA SER A 52 9.96 10.95 5.47
C SER A 52 9.74 11.59 6.82
N LEU A 53 8.74 11.15 7.61
CA LEU A 53 8.56 11.64 8.98
C LEU A 53 9.79 11.31 9.83
N PHE A 54 10.35 10.09 9.70
CA PHE A 54 11.57 9.73 10.41
C PHE A 54 12.79 10.53 9.93
N ALA A 55 12.96 10.70 8.61
CA ALA A 55 14.04 11.50 8.04
C ALA A 55 14.00 12.95 8.51
N PHE A 56 12.82 13.59 8.51
CA PHE A 56 12.66 14.96 9.00
C PHE A 56 12.85 15.07 10.51
N GLY A 57 12.35 14.10 11.28
CA GLY A 57 12.62 14.03 12.72
C GLY A 57 14.13 13.96 13.01
N ALA A 58 14.86 13.13 12.25
CA ALA A 58 16.31 13.02 12.36
C ALA A 58 17.02 14.34 11.99
N ILE A 59 16.65 14.96 10.87
CA ILE A 59 17.21 16.26 10.42
C ILE A 59 17.00 17.35 11.48
N ILE A 60 15.78 17.48 12.01
CA ILE A 60 15.46 18.47 13.04
C ILE A 60 16.23 18.20 14.34
N SER A 61 16.51 16.92 14.65
CA SER A 61 17.33 16.53 15.81
C SER A 61 18.85 16.72 15.61
N GLY A 62 19.28 17.22 14.44
CA GLY A 62 20.70 17.48 14.15
C GLY A 62 21.48 16.26 13.65
N ALA A 63 20.80 15.21 13.18
CA ALA A 63 21.46 14.09 12.53
C ALA A 63 22.19 14.56 11.25
N PRO A 64 23.30 13.91 10.85
CA PRO A 64 24.07 14.25 9.65
C PRO A 64 23.39 13.75 8.37
N ILE A 65 22.09 14.00 8.22
CA ILE A 65 21.28 13.69 7.04
C ILE A 65 20.89 15.03 6.44
N THR A 66 21.03 15.18 5.12
CA THR A 66 20.60 16.40 4.43
C THR A 66 19.22 16.23 3.81
N TYR A 67 18.57 17.36 3.48
CA TYR A 67 17.35 17.33 2.67
C TYR A 67 17.57 16.71 1.29
N LEU A 68 18.78 16.80 0.75
CA LEU A 68 19.11 16.17 -0.52
C LEU A 68 19.16 14.65 -0.39
N ASP A 69 19.73 14.12 0.69
CA ASP A 69 19.75 12.68 0.98
C ASP A 69 18.33 12.12 1.08
N TRP A 70 17.47 12.84 1.82
CA TRP A 70 16.04 12.53 1.89
C TRP A 70 15.40 12.53 0.51
N LEU A 71 15.61 13.57 -0.31
CA LEU A 71 14.95 13.71 -1.61
C LEU A 71 15.36 12.59 -2.58
N LEU A 72 16.65 12.25 -2.61
CA LEU A 72 17.20 11.18 -3.44
C LEU A 72 16.67 9.80 -3.04
N TRP A 73 16.39 9.58 -1.76
CA TRP A 73 15.73 8.37 -1.28
C TRP A 73 14.22 8.38 -1.54
N PHE A 74 13.56 9.51 -1.27
CA PHE A 74 12.11 9.67 -1.33
C PHE A 74 11.54 9.48 -2.73
N LEU A 75 12.13 10.12 -3.75
CA LEU A 75 11.61 10.08 -5.12
C LEU A 75 11.45 8.66 -5.70
N PRO A 76 12.48 7.79 -5.68
CA PRO A 76 12.31 6.42 -6.17
C PRO A 76 11.34 5.61 -5.31
N VAL A 77 11.34 5.78 -3.97
CA VAL A 77 10.38 5.07 -3.08
C VAL A 77 8.95 5.50 -3.36
N LEU A 78 8.71 6.79 -3.58
CA LEU A 78 7.40 7.33 -3.96
C LEU A 78 6.88 6.67 -5.24
N LEU A 79 7.71 6.62 -6.29
CA LEU A 79 7.33 6.02 -7.57
C LEU A 79 7.06 4.52 -7.45
N LEU A 80 7.88 3.81 -6.67
CA LEU A 80 7.72 2.38 -6.44
C LEU A 80 6.51 2.07 -5.54
N ASN A 81 6.23 2.91 -4.53
CA ASN A 81 5.02 2.84 -3.73
C ASN A 81 3.77 3.00 -4.63
N LEU A 82 3.78 4.01 -5.50
CA LEU A 82 2.70 4.23 -6.47
C LEU A 82 2.53 3.01 -7.39
N ALA A 83 3.63 2.51 -7.95
CA ALA A 83 3.61 1.32 -8.80
C ALA A 83 3.04 0.10 -8.08
N GLY A 84 3.45 -0.15 -6.83
CA GLY A 84 2.95 -1.26 -6.02
C GLY A 84 1.47 -1.15 -5.69
N GLY A 85 1.00 0.05 -5.35
CA GLY A 85 -0.42 0.32 -5.14
C GLY A 85 -1.25 0.07 -6.40
N VAL A 86 -0.83 0.64 -7.54
CA VAL A 86 -1.49 0.47 -8.84
C VAL A 86 -1.50 -1.00 -9.27
N LEU A 87 -0.38 -1.70 -9.14
CA LEU A 87 -0.26 -3.12 -9.48
C LEU A 87 -1.25 -3.95 -8.64
N LEU A 88 -1.26 -3.76 -7.31
CA LEU A 88 -2.17 -4.49 -6.43
C LEU A 88 -3.63 -4.29 -6.81
N VAL A 89 -4.09 -3.03 -6.93
CA VAL A 89 -5.51 -2.77 -7.23
C VAL A 89 -5.89 -3.26 -8.62
N THR A 90 -4.96 -3.22 -9.58
CA THR A 90 -5.18 -3.72 -10.94
C THR A 90 -5.33 -5.23 -10.93
N LEU A 91 -4.44 -5.96 -10.27
CA LEU A 91 -4.53 -7.42 -10.15
C LEU A 91 -5.82 -7.86 -9.46
N LEU A 92 -6.16 -7.25 -8.32
CA LEU A 92 -7.42 -7.54 -7.61
C LEU A 92 -8.65 -7.21 -8.48
N ARG A 93 -8.59 -6.14 -9.28
CA ARG A 93 -9.67 -5.78 -10.21
C ARG A 93 -9.81 -6.79 -11.34
N ILE A 94 -8.70 -7.28 -11.90
CA ILE A 94 -8.72 -8.31 -12.94
C ILE A 94 -9.37 -9.59 -12.42
N VAL A 95 -8.92 -10.08 -11.25
CA VAL A 95 -9.48 -11.29 -10.61
C VAL A 95 -10.98 -11.13 -10.37
N ARG A 96 -11.40 -10.04 -9.71
CA ARG A 96 -12.81 -9.77 -9.42
C ARG A 96 -13.68 -9.68 -10.69
N THR A 97 -13.14 -9.11 -11.76
CA THR A 97 -13.87 -8.96 -13.02
C THR A 97 -14.04 -10.31 -13.73
N GLY A 98 -13.02 -11.17 -13.70
CA GLY A 98 -13.10 -12.54 -14.23
C GLY A 98 -14.19 -13.37 -13.56
N GLU A 99 -14.21 -13.39 -12.21
CA GLU A 99 -15.24 -14.09 -11.43
C GLU A 99 -16.66 -13.61 -11.77
N LEU A 100 -16.84 -12.30 -11.99
CA LEU A 100 -18.13 -11.73 -12.36
C LEU A 100 -18.62 -12.23 -13.73
N PHE A 101 -17.72 -12.40 -14.70
CA PHE A 101 -18.07 -12.95 -16.01
C PHE A 101 -18.47 -14.42 -15.93
N GLU A 102 -17.78 -15.23 -15.13
CA GLU A 102 -18.13 -16.63 -14.92
C GLU A 102 -19.50 -16.80 -14.26
N LEU A 103 -19.77 -16.02 -13.21
CA LEU A 103 -21.06 -16.00 -12.53
C LEU A 103 -22.21 -15.62 -13.49
N ARG A 104 -21.99 -14.62 -14.35
CA ARG A 104 -22.96 -14.23 -15.39
C ARG A 104 -23.21 -15.34 -16.40
N ARG A 105 -22.17 -16.04 -16.87
CA ARG A 105 -22.30 -17.18 -17.80
C ARG A 105 -23.13 -18.31 -17.19
N ARG A 106 -22.85 -18.70 -15.93
CA ARG A 106 -23.62 -19.73 -15.22
C ARG A 106 -25.09 -19.36 -15.06
N LYS A 107 -25.39 -18.10 -14.69
CA LYS A 107 -26.77 -17.61 -14.54
C LYS A 107 -27.55 -17.64 -15.86
N ASN A 108 -26.89 -17.38 -16.99
CA ASN A 108 -27.53 -17.43 -18.31
C ASN A 108 -27.72 -18.86 -18.80
N ALA A 109 -26.78 -19.78 -18.52
CA ALA A 109 -26.89 -21.20 -18.87
C ALA A 109 -28.01 -21.92 -18.10
N GLY A 110 -28.28 -21.54 -16.84
CA GLY A 110 -29.41 -22.09 -16.06
C GLY A 110 -30.78 -21.48 -16.41
N ARG A 111 -30.85 -20.55 -17.37
CA ARG A 111 -32.09 -19.93 -17.86
C ARG A 111 -32.53 -20.45 -19.24
N ALA A 112 -31.67 -21.21 -19.92
CA ALA A 112 -31.94 -21.90 -21.17
C ALA A 112 -32.31 -23.36 -20.88
#